data_AF-A0A1C5K328-F1
#
_entry.id   AF-A0A1C5K328-F1
#
_cell.length_a   1.000
_cell.length_b   1.000
_cell.length_c   1.000
_cell.angle_alpha   90.00
_cell.angle_beta   90.00
_cell.angle_gamma   90.00
#
_symmetry.space_group_name_H-M   'P 1'
#
loop_
_entity.id
_entity.type
_entity.pdbx_description
1 polymer ?
#
loop_
_entity_poly.entity_id
_entity_poly.type
_entity_poly.pdbx_seq_one_letter_code
_entity_poly.pdbx_strand_id
1 'polypeptide(L)'
;MATDPPPKARRSIPAPSPDDGPDPNDPTSDLVAQVHHYSRAVTAAELRRLARRNPCLRADDLEVIDAALDELVESLLLARLRGLPQHTTRLKRLFGTARKTS
;
A
#
# COMPACT_ATOMS: atom_id res chain seq x y z
N MET A 1 -44.21 -44.50 -0.63
CA MET A 1 -43.66 -43.69 -1.74
C MET A 1 -43.39 -42.30 -1.20
N ALA A 2 -42.15 -41.84 -1.26
CA ALA A 2 -41.67 -40.62 -0.60
C ALA A 2 -41.86 -39.38 -1.50
N THR A 3 -42.34 -38.28 -0.93
CA THR A 3 -42.45 -36.97 -1.57
C THR A 3 -41.14 -36.20 -1.45
N ASP A 4 -40.59 -35.78 -2.59
CA ASP A 4 -39.41 -34.91 -2.68
C ASP A 4 -39.75 -33.45 -2.27
N PRO A 5 -38.89 -32.74 -1.52
CA PRO A 5 -39.12 -31.33 -1.20
C PRO A 5 -38.65 -30.39 -2.34
N PRO A 6 -39.20 -29.16 -2.44
CA PRO A 6 -38.89 -28.26 -3.55
C PRO A 6 -37.51 -27.61 -3.39
N PRO A 7 -36.85 -27.23 -4.50
CA PRO A 7 -35.53 -26.60 -4.47
C PRO A 7 -35.63 -25.17 -3.93
N LYS A 8 -34.90 -24.87 -2.85
CA LYS A 8 -34.77 -23.52 -2.29
C LYS A 8 -34.18 -22.58 -3.35
N ALA A 9 -34.87 -21.47 -3.59
CA ALA A 9 -34.41 -20.36 -4.40
C ALA A 9 -32.98 -19.95 -3.96
N ARG A 10 -32.02 -20.10 -4.88
CA ARG A 10 -30.66 -19.60 -4.69
C ARG A 10 -30.76 -18.08 -4.55
N ARG A 11 -30.43 -17.56 -3.37
CA ARG A 11 -30.23 -16.12 -3.17
C ARG A 11 -29.13 -15.67 -4.13
N SER A 12 -29.51 -14.94 -5.17
CA SER A 12 -28.58 -14.25 -6.05
C SER A 12 -27.77 -13.26 -5.21
N ILE A 13 -26.48 -13.55 -5.04
CA ILE A 13 -25.52 -12.58 -4.51
C ILE A 13 -25.33 -11.53 -5.61
N PRO A 14 -25.58 -10.23 -5.36
CA PRO A 14 -25.32 -9.20 -6.35
C PRO A 14 -23.82 -9.16 -6.66
N ALA A 15 -23.46 -9.10 -7.93
CA ALA A 15 -22.07 -8.87 -8.33
C ALA A 15 -21.61 -7.49 -7.83
N PRO A 16 -20.35 -7.34 -7.36
CA PRO A 16 -19.84 -6.05 -6.97
C PRO A 16 -19.74 -5.13 -8.20
N SER A 17 -20.30 -3.92 -8.08
CA SER A 17 -20.26 -2.89 -9.12
C SER A 17 -18.82 -2.38 -9.34
N PRO A 18 -18.44 -1.93 -10.55
CA PRO A 18 -17.06 -1.59 -10.88
C PRO A 18 -16.62 -0.19 -10.43
N ASP A 19 -17.45 0.55 -9.70
CA ASP A 19 -17.33 2.01 -9.52
C ASP A 19 -17.03 2.44 -8.07
N ASP A 20 -16.81 1.49 -7.15
CA ASP A 20 -16.30 1.82 -5.83
C ASP A 20 -14.79 2.08 -5.95
N GLY A 21 -14.45 3.36 -6.18
CA GLY A 21 -13.12 3.87 -5.93
C GLY A 21 -12.65 3.47 -4.52
N PRO A 22 -11.33 3.36 -4.27
CA PRO A 22 -10.82 2.83 -3.02
C PRO A 22 -11.45 3.56 -1.82
N ASP A 23 -12.14 2.80 -0.96
CA ASP A 23 -12.77 3.33 0.25
C ASP A 23 -11.69 4.08 1.05
N PRO A 24 -11.88 5.39 1.35
CA PRO A 24 -10.92 6.14 2.14
C PRO A 24 -10.74 5.58 3.56
N ASN A 25 -11.66 4.72 4.03
CA ASN A 25 -11.55 3.97 5.28
C ASN A 25 -11.01 2.54 5.09
N ASP A 26 -10.63 2.14 3.88
CA ASP A 26 -9.97 0.86 3.65
C ASP A 26 -8.66 0.84 4.46
N PRO A 27 -8.51 -0.09 5.42
CA PRO A 27 -7.28 -0.21 6.20
C PRO A 27 -6.05 -0.45 5.33
N THR A 28 -6.23 -0.98 4.11
CA THR A 28 -5.18 -1.12 3.08
C THR A 28 -4.74 0.25 2.55
N SER A 29 -5.68 1.10 2.16
CA SER A 29 -5.41 2.47 1.67
C SER A 29 -4.63 3.30 2.70
N ASP A 30 -5.03 3.24 3.97
CA ASP A 30 -4.34 3.92 5.07
C ASP A 30 -2.90 3.41 5.27
N LEU A 31 -2.68 2.08 5.23
CA LEU A 31 -1.33 1.52 5.33
C LEU A 31 -0.46 1.90 4.12
N VAL A 32 -1.01 1.85 2.92
CA VAL A 32 -0.30 2.22 1.68
C VAL A 32 0.13 3.69 1.75
N ALA A 33 -0.77 4.58 2.13
CA ALA A 33 -0.46 6.01 2.30
C ALA A 33 0.64 6.23 3.34
N GLN A 34 0.59 5.52 4.46
CA GLN A 34 1.59 5.64 5.52
C GLN A 34 2.97 5.12 5.10
N VAL A 35 3.02 3.97 4.42
CA VAL A 35 4.28 3.40 3.91
C VAL A 35 4.87 4.31 2.85
N HIS A 36 4.05 4.85 1.95
CA HIS A 36 4.48 5.82 0.95
C HIS A 36 5.03 7.11 1.58
N HIS A 37 4.36 7.64 2.61
CA HIS A 37 4.85 8.82 3.32
C HIS A 37 6.22 8.56 3.98
N TYR A 38 6.35 7.43 4.66
CA TYR A 38 7.60 7.05 5.31
C TYR A 38 8.73 6.83 4.30
N SER A 39 8.46 6.15 3.19
CA SER A 39 9.46 5.92 2.15
C SER A 39 9.95 7.21 1.48
N ARG A 40 9.06 8.18 1.22
CA ARG A 40 9.46 9.51 0.73
C ARG A 40 10.35 10.24 1.74
N ALA A 41 10.04 10.16 3.03
CA ALA A 41 10.86 10.78 4.07
C ALA A 41 12.27 10.16 4.15
N VAL A 42 12.37 8.83 4.08
CA VAL A 42 13.66 8.11 4.03
C VAL A 42 14.44 8.47 2.76
N THR A 43 13.81 8.43 1.60
CA THR A 43 14.43 8.75 0.31
C THR A 43 15.01 10.16 0.32
N ALA A 44 14.24 11.15 0.77
CA ALA A 44 14.71 12.52 0.86
C ALA A 44 15.90 12.68 1.84
N ALA A 45 15.90 11.96 2.96
CA ALA A 45 17.01 11.98 3.91
C ALA A 45 18.29 11.36 3.32
N GLU A 46 18.15 10.24 2.61
CA GLU A 46 19.27 9.56 1.97
C GLU A 46 19.82 10.33 0.76
N LEU A 47 18.98 10.97 -0.05
CA LEU A 47 19.44 11.86 -1.12
C LEU A 47 20.25 13.04 -0.57
N ARG A 48 19.79 13.67 0.53
CA ARG A 48 20.57 14.72 1.22
C ARG A 48 21.89 14.18 1.79
N ARG A 49 21.91 12.94 2.27
CA ARG A 49 23.14 12.30 2.77
C ARG A 49 24.09 11.97 1.62
N LEU A 50 23.57 11.52 0.49
CA LEU A 50 24.32 11.19 -0.70
C LEU A 50 24.97 12.44 -1.31
N ALA A 51 24.20 13.52 -1.50
CA ALA A 51 24.70 14.80 -1.99
C ALA A 51 25.83 15.36 -1.11
N ARG A 52 25.71 15.24 0.22
CA ARG A 52 26.75 15.67 1.16
C ARG A 52 28.03 14.84 1.06
N ARG A 53 27.92 13.54 0.74
CA ARG A 53 29.07 12.63 0.64
C ARG A 53 29.78 12.71 -0.71
N ASN A 54 29.04 13.03 -1.76
CA ASN A 54 29.54 13.06 -3.12
C ASN A 54 29.22 14.43 -3.76
N PRO A 55 30.07 15.45 -3.51
CA PRO A 55 29.83 16.81 -4.01
C PRO A 55 29.88 16.95 -5.53
N CYS A 56 30.37 15.92 -6.24
CA CYS A 56 30.34 15.88 -7.70
C CYS A 56 28.97 15.51 -8.29
N LEU A 57 28.04 15.00 -7.49
CA LEU A 57 26.68 14.70 -7.96
C LEU A 57 25.93 15.99 -8.24
N ARG A 58 25.39 16.08 -9.45
CA ARG A 58 24.56 17.22 -9.88
C ARG A 58 23.12 17.03 -9.42
N ALA A 59 22.33 18.09 -9.51
CA ALA A 59 20.90 18.02 -9.22
C ALA A 59 20.21 16.97 -10.09
N ASP A 60 20.49 16.97 -11.40
CA ASP A 60 19.93 16.02 -12.37
C ASP A 60 20.23 14.55 -12.00
N ASP A 61 21.44 14.27 -11.49
CA ASP A 61 21.81 12.92 -11.04
C ASP A 61 20.95 12.49 -9.83
N LEU A 62 20.71 13.41 -8.90
CA LEU A 62 19.87 13.15 -7.72
C LEU A 62 18.39 12.98 -8.08
N GLU A 63 17.90 13.68 -9.09
CA GLU A 63 16.53 13.51 -9.61
C GLU A 63 16.33 12.14 -10.25
N VAL A 64 17.30 11.68 -11.05
CA VAL A 64 17.28 10.31 -11.61
C VAL A 64 17.26 9.27 -10.50
N ILE A 65 18.04 9.47 -9.44
CA ILE A 65 18.06 8.56 -8.28
C ILE A 65 16.72 8.64 -7.51
N ASP A 66 16.14 9.82 -7.30
CA ASP A 66 14.81 9.96 -6.66
C ASP A 66 13.75 9.19 -7.43
N ALA A 67 13.69 9.37 -8.75
CA ALA A 67 12.73 8.68 -9.61
C ALA A 67 12.89 7.15 -9.56
N ALA A 68 14.13 6.65 -9.62
CA ALA A 68 14.38 5.21 -9.54
C ALA A 68 14.00 4.64 -8.16
N LEU A 69 14.25 5.37 -7.08
CA LEU A 69 13.85 4.96 -5.73
C LEU A 69 12.33 4.98 -5.56
N ASP A 70 11.63 5.94 -6.17
CA ASP A 70 10.17 6.01 -6.17
C ASP A 70 9.56 4.80 -6.88
N GLU A 71 10.09 4.43 -8.05
CA GLU A 71 9.67 3.24 -8.80
C GLU A 71 9.91 1.94 -8.00
N LEU A 72 11.04 1.84 -7.30
CA LEU A 72 11.33 0.69 -6.44
C LEU A 72 10.36 0.59 -5.27
N VAL A 73 10.02 1.71 -4.63
CA VAL A 73 9.03 1.76 -3.55
C VAL A 73 7.66 1.31 -4.07
N GLU A 74 7.22 1.86 -5.19
CA GLU A 74 5.93 1.56 -5.78
C GLU A 74 5.83 0.07 -6.17
N SER A 75 6.82 -0.46 -6.88
CA SER A 75 6.82 -1.84 -7.37
C SER A 75 7.04 -2.90 -6.27
N LEU A 76 7.94 -2.65 -5.32
CA LEU A 76 8.32 -3.65 -4.31
C LEU A 76 7.43 -3.60 -3.06
N LEU A 77 6.91 -2.42 -2.70
CA LEU A 77 6.15 -2.24 -1.47
C LEU A 77 4.68 -1.94 -1.75
N LEU A 78 4.39 -0.84 -2.44
CA LEU A 78 3.02 -0.33 -2.52
C LEU A 78 2.11 -1.22 -3.36
N ALA A 79 2.57 -1.64 -4.54
CA ALA A 79 1.83 -2.58 -5.39
C ALA A 79 1.52 -3.90 -4.67
N ARG A 80 2.48 -4.42 -3.89
CA ARG A 80 2.29 -5.66 -3.11
C ARG A 80 1.34 -5.47 -1.94
N LEU A 81 1.39 -4.32 -1.26
CA LEU A 81 0.46 -3.98 -0.18
C LEU A 81 -0.98 -3.90 -0.69
N ARG A 82 -1.19 -3.25 -1.84
CA ARG A 82 -2.51 -3.18 -2.49
C ARG A 82 -3.01 -4.57 -2.89
N GLY A 83 -2.12 -5.49 -3.29
CA GLY A 83 -2.45 -6.86 -3.64
C GLY A 83 -2.72 -7.81 -2.46
N LEU A 84 -2.51 -7.39 -1.21
CA LEU A 84 -2.63 -8.23 -0.01
C LEU A 84 -3.50 -7.58 1.09
N PRO A 85 -4.75 -7.19 0.79
CA PRO A 85 -5.63 -6.49 1.73
C PRO A 85 -5.86 -7.29 3.02
N GLN A 86 -5.92 -8.63 2.94
CA GLN A 86 -6.08 -9.53 4.09
C GLN A 86 -4.91 -9.53 5.08
N HIS A 87 -3.74 -9.00 4.71
CA HIS A 87 -2.54 -8.98 5.57
C HIS A 87 -2.26 -7.62 6.18
N THR A 88 -3.01 -6.59 5.81
CA THR A 88 -2.81 -5.20 6.23
C THR A 88 -2.80 -5.03 7.75
N THR A 89 -3.72 -5.65 8.49
CA THR A 89 -3.74 -5.61 9.96
C THR A 89 -2.51 -6.26 10.60
N ARG A 90 -1.93 -7.28 9.97
CA ARG A 90 -0.69 -7.92 10.45
C ARG A 90 0.52 -7.04 10.17
N LEU A 91 0.56 -6.43 8.99
CA LEU A 91 1.63 -5.53 8.57
C LEU A 91 1.63 -4.24 9.39
N LYS A 92 0.46 -3.63 9.65
CA LYS A 92 0.31 -2.47 10.57
C LYS A 92 0.92 -2.74 11.95
N ARG A 93 0.70 -3.95 12.51
CA ARG A 93 1.29 -4.37 13.79
C ARG A 93 2.80 -4.55 13.73
N LEU A 94 3.32 -5.18 12.68
CA LEU A 94 4.77 -5.41 12.51
C LEU A 94 5.55 -4.10 12.35
N PHE A 95 5.00 -3.15 11.59
CA PHE A 95 5.65 -1.87 11.32
C PHE A 95 5.27 -0.77 12.33
N GLY A 96 4.56 -1.12 13.42
CA GLY A 96 4.38 -0.24 14.57
C GLY A 96 3.50 0.99 14.33
N THR A 97 2.54 0.90 13.41
CA THR A 97 1.62 2.01 13.13
C THR A 97 0.55 2.17 14.22
N ALA A 98 0.42 1.17 15.09
CA ALA A 98 -0.22 1.28 16.39
C ALA A 98 0.71 1.99 17.40
N ARG A 99 1.15 3.23 17.09
CA ARG A 99 1.72 4.09 18.12
C ARG A 99 0.55 4.54 19.00
N LYS A 100 0.27 3.78 20.07
CA LYS A 100 -0.57 4.23 21.19
C LYS A 100 0.06 5.52 21.71
N THR A 101 -0.58 6.65 21.45
CA THR A 101 -0.42 7.83 22.28
C THR A 101 -0.95 7.45 23.66
N SER A 102 -0.03 7.24 24.59
CA SER A 102 -0.32 7.23 26.03
C SER A 102 0.14 8.55 26.64
#